data_AF-A0A920QHD1-F1
#
_entry.id   AF-A0A920QHD1-F1
#
_cell.length_a   1.000
_cell.length_b   1.000
_cell.length_c   1.000
_cell.angle_alpha   90.00
_cell.angle_beta   90.00
_cell.angle_gamma   90.00
#
_symmetry.space_group_name_H-M   'P 1'
#
loop_
_entity.id
_entity.type
_entity.pdbx_description
1 polymer ?
#
loop_
_entity_poly.entity_id
_entity_poly.type
_entity_poly.pdbx_seq_one_letter_code
_entity_poly.pdbx_strand_id
1 'polypeptide(L)'
;MTAPILIVIVLVYGCLVTGESASITTGAIESATEDSRGVTLAVHSSIGFIGSFLGPVGFGIVLNTLGGPNSEHAWFWAFASTGIILLIGPLLNFYLRNYKLDISKDIKS
;
A
#
# COMPACT_ATOMS: atom_id res chain seq x y z
N MET A 1 -23.36 -23.01 -1.43
CA MET A 1 -23.92 -21.77 -2.04
C MET A 1 -22.96 -20.57 -1.96
N THR A 2 -21.76 -20.71 -1.39
CA THR A 2 -20.82 -19.60 -1.14
C THR A 2 -19.88 -19.29 -2.32
N ALA A 3 -19.60 -20.28 -3.17
CA ALA A 3 -18.65 -20.16 -4.28
C ALA A 3 -18.94 -19.03 -5.29
N PRO A 4 -20.17 -18.84 -5.81
CA PRO A 4 -20.43 -17.78 -6.79
C PRO A 4 -20.32 -16.38 -6.18
N ILE A 5 -20.68 -16.20 -4.91
CA ILE A 5 -20.52 -14.93 -4.18
C ILE A 5 -19.04 -14.59 -3.99
N LEU A 6 -18.22 -15.57 -3.62
CA LEU A 6 -16.77 -15.41 -3.52
C LEU A 6 -16.16 -15.00 -4.86
N ILE A 7 -16.58 -15.63 -5.96
CA ILE A 7 -16.12 -15.29 -7.31
C ILE A 7 -16.46 -13.84 -7.66
N VAL A 8 -17.69 -13.39 -7.40
CA VAL A 8 -18.10 -12.00 -7.66
C VAL A 8 -17.28 -11.00 -6.84
N ILE A 9 -17.08 -11.28 -5.55
CA ILE A 9 -16.27 -10.43 -4.66
C ILE A 9 -14.82 -10.34 -5.17
N VAL A 10 -14.22 -11.47 -5.57
CA VAL A 10 -12.86 -11.52 -6.11
C VAL A 10 -12.75 -10.77 -7.44
N LEU A 11 -13.74 -10.89 -8.33
CA LEU A 11 -13.75 -10.16 -9.61
C LEU A 11 -13.86 -8.65 -9.42
N VAL A 12 -14.73 -8.20 -8.51
CA VAL A 12 -14.87 -6.78 -8.16
C VAL A 12 -13.59 -6.26 -7.51
N TYR A 13 -13.02 -7.00 -6.56
CA TYR A 13 -11.74 -6.65 -5.94
C TYR A 13 -10.61 -6.56 -6.96
N GLY A 14 -10.51 -7.53 -7.90
CA GLY A 14 -9.50 -7.53 -8.96
C GLY A 14 -9.62 -6.31 -9.90
N CYS A 15 -10.84 -5.91 -10.26
CA CYS A 15 -11.07 -4.68 -11.03
C CYS A 15 -10.63 -3.43 -10.26
N LEU A 16 -10.96 -3.33 -8.96
CA LEU A 16 -10.60 -2.19 -8.13
C LEU A 16 -9.08 -2.09 -7.91
N VAL A 17 -8.41 -3.21 -7.66
CA VAL A 17 -6.94 -3.29 -7.52
C VAL A 17 -6.23 -2.86 -8.81
N THR A 18 -6.73 -3.32 -9.96
CA THR A 18 -6.16 -2.96 -11.26
C THR A 18 -6.37 -1.47 -11.57
N GLY A 19 -7.53 -0.92 -11.17
CA GLY A 19 -7.86 0.50 -11.33
C GLY A 19 -7.02 1.44 -10.45
N GLU A 20 -6.73 1.05 -9.21
CA GLU A 20 -5.91 1.87 -8.29
C GLU A 20 -4.46 2.03 -8.81
N SER A 21 -3.91 0.99 -9.42
CA SER A 21 -2.52 0.96 -9.92
C SER A 21 -2.27 1.98 -11.05
N ALA A 22 -3.27 2.19 -11.92
CA ALA A 22 -3.21 3.18 -12.99
C ALA A 22 -3.24 4.62 -12.43
N SER A 23 -4.00 4.87 -11.37
CA SER A 23 -4.08 6.19 -10.73
C SER A 23 -2.79 6.56 -9.99
N ILE A 24 -2.17 5.60 -9.30
CA ILE A 24 -0.90 5.83 -8.55
C ILE A 24 0.24 6.15 -9.53
N THR A 25 0.30 5.45 -10.66
CA THR A 25 1.36 5.62 -11.66
C THR A 25 1.19 6.93 -12.44
N THR A 26 -0.02 7.24 -12.91
CA THR A 26 -0.30 8.51 -13.63
C THR A 26 -0.06 9.73 -12.73
N GLY A 27 -0.50 9.69 -11.46
CA GLY A 27 -0.28 10.78 -10.51
C GLY A 27 1.20 11.03 -10.18
N ALA A 28 2.03 9.98 -10.13
CA ALA A 28 3.47 10.12 -9.94
C ALA A 28 4.17 10.74 -11.16
N ILE A 29 3.75 10.37 -12.38
CA ILE A 29 4.33 10.86 -13.65
C ILE A 29 3.92 12.31 -13.96
N GLU A 30 2.71 12.73 -13.57
CA GLU A 30 2.24 14.12 -13.73
C GLU A 30 3.01 15.12 -12.84
N SER A 31 3.57 14.67 -11.71
CA SER A 31 4.32 15.52 -10.79
C SER A 31 5.80 15.73 -11.17
N ALA A 32 6.32 14.99 -12.15
CA ALA A 32 7.73 15.01 -12.55
C ALA A 32 7.96 15.77 -13.86
N THR A 33 9.02 16.60 -13.91
CA THR A 33 9.53 17.26 -15.13
C THR A 33 9.92 16.24 -16.20
N GLU A 34 9.63 16.55 -17.47
CA GLU A 34 9.78 15.62 -18.62
C GLU A 34 11.14 14.91 -18.70
N ASP A 35 12.21 15.57 -18.25
CA ASP A 35 13.60 15.10 -18.31
C ASP A 35 13.96 14.03 -17.26
N SER A 36 13.14 13.81 -16.22
CA SER A 36 13.45 12.92 -15.08
C SER A 36 12.39 11.85 -14.80
N ARG A 37 11.40 11.70 -15.70
CA ARG A 37 10.32 10.71 -15.59
C ARG A 37 10.82 9.27 -15.50
N GLY A 38 11.88 8.94 -16.24
CA GLY A 38 12.47 7.59 -16.24
C GLY A 38 13.10 7.19 -14.89
N VAL A 39 13.81 8.13 -14.25
CA VAL A 39 14.40 7.90 -12.92
C VAL A 39 13.31 7.75 -11.86
N THR A 40 12.26 8.57 -11.95
CA THR A 40 11.11 8.51 -11.04
C THR A 40 10.36 7.18 -11.15
N LEU A 41 10.13 6.72 -12.39
CA LEU A 41 9.52 5.41 -12.66
C LEU A 41 10.39 4.24 -12.17
N ALA A 42 11.70 4.34 -12.33
CA ALA A 42 12.64 3.33 -11.84
C ALA A 42 12.60 3.21 -10.30
N VAL A 43 12.68 4.33 -9.60
CA VAL A 43 12.62 4.35 -8.12
C VAL A 43 11.27 3.86 -7.60
N HIS A 44 10.16 4.28 -8.23
CA HIS A 44 8.83 3.79 -7.87
C HIS A 44 8.72 2.27 -7.99
N SER A 45 9.21 1.72 -9.11
CA SER A 45 9.21 0.28 -9.36
C SER A 45 10.14 -0.46 -8.39
N SER A 46 11.34 0.05 -8.12
CA SER A 46 12.28 -0.56 -7.17
C SER A 46 11.69 -0.62 -5.76
N ILE A 47 11.03 0.44 -5.30
CA ILE A 47 10.35 0.46 -4.00
C ILE A 47 9.20 -0.55 -3.99
N GLY A 48 8.40 -0.60 -5.07
CA GLY A 48 7.34 -1.58 -5.23
C GLY A 48 7.84 -3.03 -5.19
N PHE A 49 8.97 -3.32 -5.84
CA PHE A 49 9.61 -4.63 -5.80
C PHE A 49 10.12 -5.01 -4.42
N ILE A 50 10.80 -4.09 -3.72
CA ILE A 50 11.28 -4.33 -2.35
C ILE A 50 10.10 -4.60 -1.42
N GLY A 51 9.03 -3.80 -1.51
CA GLY A 51 7.80 -4.02 -0.74
C GLY A 51 7.15 -5.37 -1.03
N SER A 52 7.09 -5.77 -2.31
CA SER A 52 6.53 -7.05 -2.73
C SER A 52 7.34 -8.26 -2.27
N PHE A 53 8.65 -8.11 -2.09
CA PHE A 53 9.50 -9.15 -1.53
C PHE A 53 9.38 -9.21 0.00
N LEU A 54 9.43 -8.06 0.68
CA LEU A 54 9.40 -8.00 2.15
C LEU A 54 8.02 -8.31 2.73
N GLY A 55 6.93 -7.99 2.03
CA GLY A 55 5.56 -8.22 2.49
C GLY A 55 5.26 -9.69 2.84
N PRO A 56 5.40 -10.63 1.89
CA PRO A 56 5.19 -12.05 2.15
C PRO A 56 6.18 -12.63 3.16
N VAL A 57 7.43 -12.15 3.17
CA VAL A 57 8.45 -12.57 4.14
C VAL A 57 8.04 -12.17 5.56
N GLY A 58 7.65 -10.91 5.78
CA GLY A 58 7.15 -10.43 7.06
C GLY A 58 5.88 -11.15 7.51
N PHE A 59 4.93 -11.35 6.58
CA PHE A 59 3.70 -12.11 6.83
C PHE A 59 4.01 -13.54 7.27
N GLY A 60 4.92 -14.22 6.56
CA GLY A 60 5.35 -15.59 6.89
C GLY A 60 6.05 -15.68 8.25
N ILE A 61 6.89 -14.70 8.60
CA ILE A 61 7.52 -14.63 9.92
C ILE A 61 6.48 -14.52 11.03
N VAL A 62 5.51 -13.60 10.90
CA VAL A 62 4.43 -13.42 11.88
C VAL A 62 3.54 -14.65 11.98
N LEU A 63 3.22 -15.27 10.84
CA LEU A 63 2.43 -16.50 10.81
C LEU A 63 3.16 -17.65 11.51
N ASN A 64 4.48 -17.79 11.26
CA ASN A 64 5.29 -18.85 11.85
C ASN A 64 5.48 -18.66 13.36
N THR A 65 5.65 -17.43 13.85
CA THR A 65 5.89 -17.18 15.28
C THR A 65 4.63 -17.33 16.14
N LEU A 66 3.43 -17.14 15.58
CA LEU A 66 2.17 -17.14 16.33
C LEU A 66 1.39 -18.46 16.31
N GLY A 67 2.01 -19.55 15.82
CA GLY A 67 1.43 -20.89 15.84
C GLY A 67 1.41 -21.60 14.49
N GLY A 68 1.94 -20.97 13.44
CA GLY A 68 2.06 -21.57 12.12
C GLY A 68 0.74 -21.67 11.36
N PRO A 69 0.75 -22.26 10.16
CA PRO A 69 -0.40 -22.27 9.24
C PRO A 69 -1.60 -23.08 9.75
N ASN A 70 -1.42 -23.92 10.78
CA ASN A 70 -2.47 -24.75 11.37
C ASN A 70 -3.32 -24.02 12.43
N SER A 71 -2.96 -22.79 12.81
CA SER A 71 -3.66 -22.01 13.84
C SER A 71 -4.44 -20.85 13.22
N GLU A 72 -5.74 -20.78 13.47
CA GLU A 72 -6.62 -19.68 13.02
C GLU A 72 -6.20 -18.33 13.62
N HIS A 73 -5.70 -18.31 14.86
CA HIS A 73 -5.22 -17.09 15.51
C HIS A 73 -3.94 -16.55 14.86
N ALA A 74 -3.06 -17.42 14.37
CA ALA A 74 -1.84 -17.00 13.66
C ALA A 74 -2.18 -16.25 12.37
N TRP A 75 -3.20 -16.71 11.64
CA TRP A 75 -3.70 -16.04 10.44
C TRP A 75 -4.28 -14.66 10.74
N PHE A 76 -5.10 -14.53 11.78
CA PHE A 76 -5.65 -13.24 12.19
C PHE A 76 -4.55 -12.22 12.47
N TRP A 77 -3.53 -12.60 13.24
CA TRP A 77 -2.42 -11.72 13.56
C TRP A 77 -1.51 -11.41 12.37
N ALA A 78 -1.31 -12.35 11.46
CA ALA A 78 -0.56 -12.10 10.23
C ALA A 78 -1.26 -11.03 9.36
N PHE A 79 -2.59 -11.11 9.22
CA PHE A 79 -3.39 -10.07 8.54
C PHE A 79 -3.45 -8.76 9.32
N ALA A 80 -3.52 -8.80 10.65
CA ALA A 80 -3.50 -7.58 11.47
C ALA A 80 -2.16 -6.83 11.32
N SER A 81 -1.05 -7.57 11.27
CA SER A 81 0.29 -7.00 11.08
C SER A 81 0.43 -6.29 9.73
N THR A 82 -0.07 -6.88 8.64
CA THR A 82 -0.07 -6.22 7.33
C THR A 82 -0.97 -4.99 7.31
N GLY A 83 -2.12 -5.03 8.00
CA GLY A 83 -2.98 -3.87 8.19
C GLY A 83 -2.27 -2.69 8.87
N ILE A 84 -1.48 -2.95 9.92
CA ILE A 84 -0.71 -1.92 10.62
C ILE A 84 0.31 -1.24 9.69
N ILE A 85 0.98 -2.01 8.84
CA ILE A 85 1.94 -1.47 7.86
C ILE A 85 1.24 -0.56 6.85
N LEU A 86 0.03 -0.93 6.41
CA LEU A 86 -0.77 -0.11 5.48
C LEU A 86 -1.23 1.23 6.10
N LEU A 87 -1.43 1.29 7.42
CA LEU A 87 -1.81 2.54 8.11
C LEU A 87 -0.73 3.62 8.06
N ILE A 88 0.53 3.26 7.77
CA ILE A 88 1.63 4.22 7.64
C ILE A 88 1.36 5.22 6.49
N GLY A 89 0.75 4.77 5.39
CA GLY A 89 0.44 5.63 4.25
C GLY A 89 -0.50 6.79 4.60
N PRO A 90 -1.72 6.50 5.09
CA PRO A 90 -2.66 7.53 5.57
C PRO A 90 -2.08 8.39 6.69
N LEU A 91 -1.31 7.80 7.60
CA LEU A 91 -0.69 8.53 8.71
C LEU A 91 0.33 9.56 8.20
N LEU A 92 1.18 9.16 7.26
CA LEU A 92 2.15 10.07 6.63
C LEU A 92 1.44 11.17 5.85
N ASN A 93 0.39 10.84 5.10
CA ASN A 93 -0.41 11.83 4.38
C ASN A 93 -1.08 12.84 5.34
N PHE A 94 -1.62 12.36 6.46
CA PHE A 94 -2.19 13.21 7.50
C PHE A 94 -1.13 14.16 8.09
N TYR A 95 0.06 13.64 8.40
CA TYR A 95 1.17 14.44 8.93
C TYR A 95 1.66 15.50 7.94
N LEU A 96 1.87 15.13 6.68
CA LEU A 96 2.28 16.06 5.61
C LEU A 96 1.22 17.14 5.36
N ARG A 97 -0.06 16.78 5.41
CA ARG A 97 -1.16 17.76 5.25
C ARG A 97 -1.13 18.81 6.36
N ASN A 98 -0.87 18.41 7.60
CA ASN A 98 -0.80 19.34 8.71
C ASN A 98 0.41 20.29 8.61
N TYR A 99 1.56 19.78 8.14
CA TYR A 99 2.76 20.61 7.94
C TYR A 99 2.60 21.61 6.78
N LYS A 100 1.94 21.21 5.68
CA LYS A 100 1.68 22.10 4.52
C LYS A 100 0.70 23.23 4.86
N LEU A 101 -0.24 22.98 5.78
CA LEU A 101 -1.18 23.99 6.28
C LEU A 101 -0.49 25.04 7.17
N ASP A 102 0.60 24.69 7.83
CA ASP A 102 1.38 25.60 8.68
C ASP A 102 2.16 26.59 7.82
N ILE A 103 2.92 26.10 6.83
CA ILE A 103 3.68 26.93 5.89
C ILE A 103 2.77 27.92 5.13
N SER A 104 1.55 27.50 4.75
CA SER A 104 0.61 28.40 4.08
C SER A 104 0.09 29.53 4.96
N LYS A 105 0.11 29.37 6.29
CA LYS A 105 -0.27 30.44 7.23
C LYS A 105 0.88 31.43 7.41
N ASP A 106 2.12 30.95 7.49
CA ASP A 106 3.31 31.81 7.61
C ASP A 106 3.54 32.69 6.36
N ILE A 107 3.23 32.19 5.16
CA ILE A 107 3.37 32.98 3.92
C ILE A 107 2.29 34.06 3.80
N LYS A 108 1.16 33.92 4.51
CA LYS A 108 0.00 34.81 4.41
C LYS A 108 -0.16 35.76 5.61
N SER A 109 0.77 35.70 6.57
CA SER A 109 0.90 36.62 7.71
C SER A 109 1.97 37.67 7.45
#